data_AF-M5BYT9-F1
#
_entry.id   AF-M5BYT9-F1
#
_cell.length_a   1.000
_cell.length_b   1.000
_cell.length_c   1.000
_cell.angle_alpha   90.00
_cell.angle_beta   90.00
_cell.angle_gamma   90.00
#
_symmetry.space_group_name_H-M   'P 1'
#
loop_
_entity.id
_entity.type
_entity.pdbx_description
1 polymer ?
#
loop_
_entity_poly.entity_id
_entity_poly.type
_entity_poly.pdbx_seq_one_letter_code
_entity_poly.pdbx_strand_id
1 'polypeptide(L)'
;MLQSWNKFCFTNGYIEFNLSLPGEPNVPGYWPGAWIMGNLGRPGYGGTTDGVWPYTYDSCDIGTFPNQTRKDGTPVTNASGGTKKYDYQLSVLSGQKLSACTCPDTPSSEHPGPNMSTGRGAPEIDALEAQKNKQGDGGRVSQSAQFAPFSYNYTFDESAIHVEDPSVTFLNDYRGSAVQQAVSGLTTLPDDIYQETQGNFQTFGFEYYGNKDKRSDGYITWLANGKKSLSMTAAAVGPDSMAEIQSRPVPEEPMSIVMNLAISESFQKVDVANLRFPGYFKVDYVRVYQRKGETNIGCDPKDYPTTQYIRDHLDVYTNANITKWPTAFPKNSLYDGCS
;
A
#
# COMPACT_ATOMS: atom_id res chain seq x y z
N MET A 1 16.86 1.63 5.29
CA MET A 1 15.70 0.81 4.92
C MET A 1 16.17 -0.60 4.61
N LEU A 2 15.49 -1.60 5.15
CA LEU A 2 15.72 -3.03 4.90
C LEU A 2 14.53 -3.57 4.10
N GLN A 3 14.78 -4.39 3.09
CA GLN A 3 13.73 -4.97 2.24
C GLN A 3 14.10 -6.37 1.74
N SER A 4 13.11 -7.23 1.55
CA SER A 4 13.26 -8.57 0.96
C SER A 4 12.99 -8.62 -0.55
N TRP A 5 12.85 -7.45 -1.18
CA TRP A 5 12.49 -7.29 -2.59
C TRP A 5 13.26 -8.23 -3.52
N ASN A 6 12.50 -8.90 -4.37
CA ASN A 6 12.96 -9.88 -5.35
C ASN A 6 13.85 -11.01 -4.79
N LYS A 7 13.76 -11.29 -3.47
CA LYS A 7 14.47 -12.38 -2.79
C LYS A 7 13.51 -13.28 -2.03
N PHE A 8 12.68 -12.68 -1.18
CA PHE A 8 11.60 -13.37 -0.48
C PHE A 8 10.33 -12.55 -0.65
N CYS A 9 9.33 -13.19 -1.26
CA CYS A 9 7.99 -12.67 -1.39
C CYS A 9 7.00 -13.77 -1.04
N PHE A 10 5.78 -13.39 -0.75
CA PHE A 10 4.69 -14.34 -0.50
C PHE A 10 3.36 -13.74 -0.96
N THR A 11 2.38 -14.60 -1.17
CA THR A 11 0.98 -14.22 -1.38
C THR A 11 0.14 -14.86 -0.28
N ASN A 12 -0.82 -14.12 0.27
CA ASN A 12 -1.74 -14.55 1.32
C ASN A 12 -1.03 -15.05 2.60
N GLY A 13 -1.79 -15.05 3.70
CA GLY A 13 -1.36 -15.58 4.98
C GLY A 13 -1.12 -14.50 6.02
N TYR A 14 -0.50 -14.91 7.11
CA TYR A 14 -0.25 -14.11 8.30
C TYR A 14 1.22 -13.70 8.36
N ILE A 15 1.48 -12.41 8.52
CA ILE A 15 2.81 -11.87 8.82
C ILE A 15 2.78 -11.15 10.16
N GLU A 16 3.83 -11.35 10.96
CA GLU A 16 4.03 -10.65 12.23
C GLU A 16 5.47 -10.17 12.39
N PHE A 17 5.59 -9.05 13.10
CA PHE A 17 6.81 -8.36 13.46
C PHE A 17 6.81 -8.17 14.97
N ASN A 18 7.88 -8.60 15.65
CA ASN A 18 8.09 -8.29 17.05
C ASN A 18 9.15 -7.20 17.17
N LEU A 19 8.74 -6.03 17.66
CA LEU A 19 9.51 -4.80 17.52
C LEU A 19 9.44 -3.89 18.76
N SER A 20 10.44 -3.01 18.90
CA SER A 20 10.49 -1.93 19.89
C SER A 20 10.80 -0.60 19.18
N LEU A 21 10.05 0.44 19.54
CA LEU A 21 10.06 1.72 18.83
C LEU A 21 11.17 2.65 19.33
N PRO A 22 11.76 3.48 18.44
CA PRO A 22 12.73 4.51 18.82
C PRO A 22 12.09 5.64 19.61
N GLY A 23 12.90 6.38 20.37
CA GLY A 23 12.50 7.65 20.97
C GLY A 23 11.58 7.50 22.18
N GLU A 24 10.78 8.54 22.41
CA GLU A 24 9.78 8.66 23.46
C GLU A 24 8.37 8.78 22.84
N PRO A 25 7.30 8.32 23.50
CA PRO A 25 5.93 8.32 22.95
C PRO A 25 5.40 9.71 22.59
N ASN A 26 5.84 10.76 23.30
CA ASN A 26 5.34 12.11 23.17
C ASN A 26 6.21 13.04 22.31
N VAL A 27 7.34 12.55 21.78
CA VAL A 27 8.26 13.35 20.97
C VAL A 27 8.07 12.99 19.49
N PRO A 28 7.42 13.84 18.69
CA PRO A 28 7.18 13.55 17.29
C PRO A 28 8.47 13.71 16.47
N GLY A 29 8.69 12.81 15.51
CA GLY A 29 9.79 12.94 14.56
C GLY A 29 10.15 11.62 13.88
N TYR A 30 10.39 10.58 14.67
CA TYR A 30 10.64 9.24 14.13
C TYR A 30 9.39 8.65 13.49
N TRP A 31 9.55 8.09 12.29
CA TRP A 31 8.55 7.33 11.55
C TRP A 31 9.12 5.93 11.25
N PRO A 32 9.01 4.99 12.20
CA PRO A 32 9.28 3.59 11.97
C PRO A 32 8.11 2.95 11.22
N GLY A 33 8.42 2.17 10.19
CA GLY A 33 7.46 1.46 9.36
C GLY A 33 7.82 -0.02 9.20
N ALA A 34 6.82 -0.89 9.24
CA ALA A 34 6.89 -2.32 8.91
C ALA A 34 5.68 -2.70 8.06
N TRP A 35 5.94 -3.10 6.83
CA TRP A 35 4.92 -3.19 5.78
C TRP A 35 5.35 -4.15 4.66
N ILE A 36 4.44 -4.44 3.74
CA ILE A 36 4.73 -5.23 2.54
C ILE A 36 4.30 -4.49 1.28
N MET A 37 5.02 -4.72 0.16
CA MET A 37 4.73 -4.13 -1.14
C MET A 37 4.85 -5.15 -2.27
N GLY A 38 3.94 -5.09 -3.26
CA GLY A 38 4.01 -5.90 -4.48
C GLY A 38 5.35 -5.79 -5.21
N ASN A 39 5.89 -6.94 -5.64
CA ASN A 39 7.27 -7.07 -6.11
C ASN A 39 7.60 -6.29 -7.39
N LEU A 40 6.58 -5.86 -8.15
CA LEU A 40 6.75 -4.99 -9.32
C LEU A 40 7.17 -3.56 -8.95
N GLY A 41 6.97 -3.14 -7.70
CA GLY A 41 7.52 -1.90 -7.14
C GLY A 41 8.73 -2.18 -6.25
N ARG A 42 9.68 -1.25 -6.21
CA ARG A 42 10.82 -1.30 -5.30
C ARG A 42 10.90 -0.01 -4.47
N PRO A 43 10.61 -0.05 -3.16
CA PRO A 43 10.72 1.12 -2.29
C PRO A 43 12.11 1.76 -2.36
N GLY A 44 12.13 3.09 -2.53
CA GLY A 44 13.35 3.88 -2.74
C GLY A 44 13.77 4.04 -4.20
N TYR A 45 13.04 3.46 -5.16
CA TYR A 45 13.30 3.58 -6.60
C TYR A 45 12.04 4.10 -7.31
N GLY A 46 11.90 5.43 -7.36
CA GLY A 46 10.64 6.09 -7.76
C GLY A 46 10.11 5.70 -9.14
N GLY A 47 11.00 5.46 -10.11
CA GLY A 47 10.60 5.00 -11.43
C GLY A 47 9.87 3.65 -11.41
N THR A 48 10.18 2.76 -10.47
CA THR A 48 9.53 1.44 -10.36
C THR A 48 8.11 1.54 -9.80
N THR A 49 7.82 2.58 -9.02
CA THR A 49 6.51 2.81 -8.40
C THR A 49 5.58 3.65 -9.28
N ASP A 50 6.10 4.40 -10.25
CA ASP A 50 5.32 5.25 -11.14
C ASP A 50 4.35 4.43 -12.02
N GLY A 51 3.06 4.69 -11.84
CA GLY A 51 1.97 3.94 -12.47
C GLY A 51 1.81 2.49 -12.00
N VAL A 52 2.47 2.10 -10.90
CA VAL A 52 2.42 0.72 -10.37
C VAL A 52 1.93 0.71 -8.91
N TRP A 53 2.42 1.64 -8.09
CA TRP A 53 1.93 1.83 -6.72
C TRP A 53 0.80 2.88 -6.68
N PRO A 54 -0.23 2.73 -5.81
CA PRO A 54 -0.57 1.57 -4.97
C PRO A 54 -1.64 0.68 -5.64
N TYR A 55 -1.50 0.38 -6.93
CA TYR A 55 -2.55 -0.34 -7.65
C TYR A 55 -2.69 -1.79 -7.16
N THR A 56 -3.91 -2.16 -6.78
CA THR A 56 -4.44 -3.53 -6.76
C THR A 56 -5.73 -3.51 -7.56
N TYR A 57 -5.58 -3.55 -8.88
CA TYR A 57 -6.68 -3.29 -9.80
C TYR A 57 -6.52 -4.10 -11.08
N ASP A 58 -7.59 -4.83 -11.41
CA ASP A 58 -7.64 -5.76 -12.53
C ASP A 58 -8.99 -5.58 -13.24
N SER A 59 -9.22 -4.34 -13.68
CA SER A 59 -10.42 -3.94 -14.38
C SER A 59 -10.05 -2.91 -15.44
N CYS A 60 -10.67 -3.03 -16.61
CA CYS A 60 -10.41 -2.12 -17.72
C CYS A 60 -11.48 -1.02 -17.77
N ASP A 61 -11.22 0.08 -17.06
CA ASP A 61 -12.05 1.28 -17.03
C ASP A 61 -11.21 2.54 -16.73
N ILE A 62 -11.88 3.65 -16.41
CA ILE A 62 -11.25 4.96 -16.15
C ILE A 62 -10.25 4.94 -14.99
N GLY A 63 -10.35 3.96 -14.07
CA GLY A 63 -9.43 3.81 -12.95
C GLY A 63 -7.98 3.62 -13.38
N THR A 64 -7.79 3.18 -14.62
CA THR A 64 -6.49 2.93 -15.24
C THR A 64 -5.91 4.16 -15.94
N PHE A 65 -6.68 5.24 -16.09
CA PHE A 65 -6.28 6.43 -16.85
C PHE A 65 -5.45 7.39 -16.00
N PRO A 66 -4.62 8.24 -16.62
CA PRO A 66 -4.00 9.37 -15.95
C PRO A 66 -5.05 10.21 -15.21
N ASN A 67 -4.78 10.53 -13.94
CA ASN A 67 -5.68 11.28 -13.05
C ASN A 67 -7.11 10.71 -12.92
N GLN A 68 -7.33 9.44 -13.27
CA GLN A 68 -8.68 8.86 -13.41
C GLN A 68 -9.61 9.70 -14.29
N THR A 69 -9.09 10.32 -15.35
CA THR A 69 -9.85 11.29 -16.15
C THR A 69 -9.69 11.01 -17.65
N ARG A 70 -10.78 11.09 -18.40
CA ARG A 70 -10.80 10.97 -19.86
C ARG A 70 -10.12 12.16 -20.54
N LYS A 71 -9.77 12.00 -21.82
CA LYS A 71 -9.15 13.07 -22.63
C LYS A 71 -10.02 14.32 -22.76
N ASP A 72 -11.34 14.20 -22.63
CA ASP A 72 -12.30 15.31 -22.63
C ASP A 72 -12.50 15.97 -21.26
N GLY A 73 -11.79 15.50 -20.21
CA GLY A 73 -11.88 16.02 -18.86
C GLY A 73 -12.99 15.42 -17.99
N THR A 74 -13.66 14.35 -18.45
CA THR A 74 -14.72 13.68 -17.68
C THR A 74 -14.22 12.47 -16.87
N PRO A 75 -14.89 12.12 -15.75
CA PRO A 75 -15.98 12.85 -15.13
C PRO A 75 -15.44 14.07 -14.38
N VAL A 76 -16.21 15.17 -14.43
CA VAL A 76 -15.82 16.43 -13.77
C VAL A 76 -15.72 16.30 -12.25
N THR A 77 -16.37 15.29 -11.68
CA THR A 77 -16.29 14.93 -10.25
C THR A 77 -14.84 14.66 -9.83
N ASN A 78 -14.01 14.13 -10.71
CA ASN A 78 -12.61 13.81 -10.40
C ASN A 78 -11.72 15.05 -10.28
N ALA A 79 -12.17 16.23 -10.74
CA ALA A 79 -11.52 17.51 -10.48
C ALA A 79 -11.87 18.11 -9.10
N SER A 80 -12.79 17.49 -8.35
CA SER A 80 -13.29 18.02 -7.07
C SER A 80 -13.46 16.96 -5.97
N GLY A 81 -13.00 15.73 -6.22
CA GLY A 81 -13.15 14.58 -5.31
C GLY A 81 -11.95 14.35 -4.38
N GLY A 82 -10.95 15.24 -4.41
CA GLY A 82 -9.71 15.10 -3.66
C GLY A 82 -9.60 16.01 -2.43
N THR A 83 -8.36 16.27 -2.02
CA THR A 83 -8.07 17.18 -0.90
C THR A 83 -7.54 18.53 -1.38
N LYS A 84 -7.69 19.56 -0.56
CA LYS A 84 -7.19 20.92 -0.84
C LYS A 84 -5.70 20.98 -1.19
N LYS A 85 -4.88 20.07 -0.64
CA LYS A 85 -3.43 20.00 -0.91
C LYS A 85 -3.10 19.78 -2.39
N TYR A 86 -4.02 19.18 -3.15
CA TYR A 86 -3.84 18.81 -4.56
C TYR A 86 -4.90 19.49 -5.45
N ASP A 87 -5.31 20.70 -5.08
CA ASP A 87 -6.34 21.47 -5.81
C ASP A 87 -7.65 20.68 -6.02
N TYR A 88 -7.99 19.83 -5.04
CA TYR A 88 -9.16 18.93 -5.07
C TYR A 88 -9.19 17.91 -6.21
N GLN A 89 -8.08 17.73 -6.94
CA GLN A 89 -7.94 16.61 -7.89
C GLN A 89 -8.02 15.29 -7.12
N LEU A 90 -8.90 14.39 -7.59
CA LEU A 90 -9.08 13.07 -7.00
C LEU A 90 -7.78 12.27 -7.09
N SER A 91 -7.14 12.29 -8.25
CA SER A 91 -5.89 11.58 -8.52
C SER A 91 -4.91 12.45 -9.29
N VAL A 92 -3.62 12.32 -8.94
CA VAL A 92 -2.48 12.83 -9.72
C VAL A 92 -1.57 11.67 -10.17
N LEU A 93 -2.08 10.43 -10.15
CA LEU A 93 -1.36 9.27 -10.64
C LEU A 93 -1.26 9.31 -12.17
N SER A 94 -0.15 8.78 -12.69
CA SER A 94 0.13 8.72 -14.13
C SER A 94 -0.76 7.71 -14.89
N GLY A 95 -1.73 7.08 -14.22
CA GLY A 95 -2.50 5.92 -14.70
C GLY A 95 -1.83 4.59 -14.34
N GLN A 96 -2.55 3.49 -14.48
CA GLN A 96 -2.01 2.15 -14.22
C GLN A 96 -1.16 1.74 -15.43
N LYS A 97 0.17 1.75 -15.26
CA LYS A 97 1.14 1.39 -16.31
C LYS A 97 0.93 -0.04 -16.81
N LEU A 98 0.63 -0.96 -15.89
CA LEU A 98 0.47 -2.39 -16.15
C LEU A 98 -1.02 -2.75 -16.05
N SER A 99 -1.84 -2.12 -16.88
CA SER A 99 -3.30 -2.15 -16.80
C SER A 99 -3.94 -3.39 -17.45
N ALA A 100 -5.12 -3.79 -16.98
CA ALA A 100 -5.97 -4.75 -17.69
C ALA A 100 -6.44 -4.24 -19.08
N CYS A 101 -6.31 -2.93 -19.34
CA CYS A 101 -6.58 -2.29 -20.63
C CYS A 101 -5.40 -2.30 -21.59
N THR A 102 -4.24 -2.87 -21.25
CA THR A 102 -3.06 -2.85 -22.12
C THR A 102 -3.39 -3.43 -23.50
N CYS A 103 -3.02 -2.71 -24.57
CA CYS A 103 -3.33 -3.13 -25.93
C CYS A 103 -2.66 -4.48 -26.29
N PRO A 104 -3.35 -5.38 -27.02
CA PRO A 104 -2.83 -6.72 -27.32
C PRO A 104 -1.54 -6.77 -28.16
N ASP A 105 -1.24 -5.70 -28.92
CA ASP A 105 -0.03 -5.54 -29.73
C ASP A 105 1.19 -5.06 -28.93
N THR A 106 1.02 -4.80 -27.62
CA THR A 106 2.11 -4.44 -26.71
C THR A 106 3.19 -5.54 -26.67
N PRO A 107 4.49 -5.21 -26.79
CA PRO A 107 5.55 -6.21 -26.62
C PRO A 107 5.46 -6.89 -25.25
N SER A 108 5.68 -8.21 -25.20
CA SER A 108 5.59 -8.98 -23.94
C SER A 108 6.59 -8.58 -22.86
N SER A 109 7.64 -7.83 -23.20
CA SER A 109 8.53 -7.22 -22.22
C SER A 109 7.85 -6.11 -21.42
N GLU A 110 6.90 -5.38 -22.00
CA GLU A 110 6.33 -4.16 -21.43
C GLU A 110 5.14 -4.38 -20.50
N HIS A 111 4.63 -5.61 -20.41
CA HIS A 111 3.56 -5.98 -19.49
C HIS A 111 3.86 -7.35 -18.88
N PRO A 112 4.02 -7.47 -17.54
CA PRO A 112 4.27 -8.76 -16.93
C PRO A 112 3.06 -9.66 -17.12
N GLY A 113 3.31 -10.96 -17.29
CA GLY A 113 2.25 -11.96 -17.47
C GLY A 113 1.24 -12.02 -16.32
N PRO A 114 0.27 -12.95 -16.34
CA PRO A 114 0.22 -14.11 -17.22
C PRO A 114 -0.30 -13.78 -18.63
N ASN A 115 -0.91 -12.61 -18.83
CA ASN A 115 -1.39 -12.14 -20.13
C ASN A 115 -1.52 -10.59 -20.12
N MET A 116 -1.77 -9.99 -21.29
CA MET A 116 -1.90 -8.54 -21.49
C MET A 116 -3.16 -7.92 -20.85
N SER A 117 -4.14 -8.74 -20.48
CA SER A 117 -5.42 -8.30 -19.92
C SER A 117 -5.52 -8.48 -18.40
N THR A 118 -4.45 -8.93 -17.74
CA THR A 118 -4.38 -8.96 -16.28
C THR A 118 -3.77 -7.65 -15.80
N GLY A 119 -4.51 -6.87 -15.03
CA GLY A 119 -4.02 -5.69 -14.34
C GLY A 119 -3.06 -6.07 -13.22
N ARG A 120 -1.91 -5.40 -13.19
CA ARG A 120 -0.78 -5.67 -12.30
C ARG A 120 -0.40 -4.39 -11.56
N GLY A 121 0.25 -4.53 -10.42
CA GLY A 121 0.60 -3.38 -9.57
C GLY A 121 1.58 -3.68 -8.46
N ALA A 122 1.75 -2.69 -7.58
CA ALA A 122 2.55 -2.77 -6.37
C ALA A 122 1.68 -2.31 -5.19
N PRO A 123 0.71 -3.12 -4.75
CA PRO A 123 -0.10 -2.80 -3.59
C PRO A 123 0.74 -2.75 -2.32
N GLU A 124 0.21 -2.08 -1.31
CA GLU A 124 0.86 -1.88 -0.02
C GLU A 124 -0.10 -2.25 1.12
N ILE A 125 0.44 -2.95 2.13
CA ILE A 125 -0.26 -3.23 3.40
C ILE A 125 0.73 -2.98 4.54
N ASP A 126 0.33 -2.11 5.48
CA ASP A 126 1.12 -1.75 6.64
C ASP A 126 0.70 -2.54 7.86
N ALA A 127 1.65 -3.24 8.47
CA ALA A 127 1.46 -3.79 9.82
C ALA A 127 1.60 -2.69 10.87
N LEU A 128 2.47 -1.71 10.60
CA LEU A 128 2.75 -0.58 11.47
C LEU A 128 3.35 0.59 10.71
N GLU A 129 2.76 1.76 10.90
CA GLU A 129 3.42 3.06 10.79
C GLU A 129 3.24 3.81 12.12
N ALA A 130 4.32 3.97 12.90
CA ALA A 130 4.17 4.64 14.20
C ALA A 130 4.19 6.18 14.07
N GLN A 131 3.37 6.83 14.88
CA GLN A 131 3.27 8.28 14.97
C GLN A 131 2.97 8.71 16.40
N LYS A 132 3.32 9.95 16.74
CA LYS A 132 2.81 10.59 17.96
C LYS A 132 1.28 10.73 17.86
N ASN A 133 0.57 10.55 18.97
CA ASN A 133 -0.88 10.73 19.00
C ASN A 133 -1.26 12.19 18.66
N LYS A 134 -1.88 12.42 17.50
CA LYS A 134 -2.24 13.77 17.04
C LYS A 134 -3.33 14.45 17.88
N GLN A 135 -4.03 13.70 18.73
CA GLN A 135 -5.17 14.18 19.53
C GLN A 135 -4.87 14.27 21.03
N GLY A 136 -3.66 13.93 21.49
CA GLY A 136 -3.34 13.92 22.91
C GLY A 136 -1.94 13.38 23.18
N ASP A 137 -1.76 12.76 24.34
CA ASP A 137 -0.49 12.12 24.72
C ASP A 137 -0.41 10.69 24.19
N GLY A 138 0.81 10.15 24.24
CA GLY A 138 1.13 8.78 23.85
C GLY A 138 1.44 8.62 22.36
N GLY A 139 1.78 7.38 22.01
CA GLY A 139 1.99 6.94 20.65
C GLY A 139 0.78 6.22 20.05
N ARG A 140 0.65 6.29 18.73
CA ARG A 140 -0.30 5.47 17.95
C ARG A 140 0.41 4.79 16.79
N VAL A 141 -0.12 3.64 16.38
CA VAL A 141 0.23 3.02 15.10
C VAL A 141 -0.90 3.19 14.11
N SER A 142 -0.58 3.55 12.86
CA SER A 142 -1.47 3.38 11.71
C SER A 142 -1.28 1.98 11.14
N GLN A 143 -2.39 1.29 10.92
CA GLN A 143 -2.46 -0.01 10.26
C GLN A 143 -3.36 0.15 9.04
N SER A 144 -2.82 -0.10 7.87
CA SER A 144 -3.39 0.38 6.60
C SER A 144 -3.26 -0.61 5.46
N ALA A 145 -4.14 -0.44 4.47
CA ALA A 145 -3.91 -0.89 3.12
C ALA A 145 -4.18 0.26 2.14
N GLN A 146 -3.31 0.39 1.14
CA GLN A 146 -3.36 1.44 0.14
C GLN A 146 -3.96 0.89 -1.15
N PHE A 147 -4.77 1.72 -1.79
CA PHE A 147 -5.54 1.36 -2.97
C PHE A 147 -5.41 2.45 -4.02
N ALA A 148 -5.24 2.02 -5.26
CA ALA A 148 -5.59 2.75 -6.46
C ALA A 148 -6.37 1.82 -7.39
N PRO A 149 -7.35 2.33 -8.17
CA PRO A 149 -7.83 3.72 -8.24
C PRO A 149 -8.63 4.16 -7.01
N PHE A 150 -8.98 5.44 -6.97
CA PHE A 150 -9.61 6.08 -5.82
C PHE A 150 -11.12 6.27 -6.02
N SER A 151 -11.89 5.96 -4.98
CA SER A 151 -13.29 6.34 -4.84
C SER A 151 -13.43 7.85 -4.65
N TYR A 152 -14.56 8.41 -5.08
CA TYR A 152 -14.87 9.83 -4.89
C TYR A 152 -14.79 10.21 -3.40
N ASN A 153 -14.11 11.32 -3.09
CA ASN A 153 -13.80 11.77 -1.73
C ASN A 153 -13.04 10.74 -0.88
N TYR A 154 -12.34 9.79 -1.51
CA TYR A 154 -11.65 8.67 -0.85
C TYR A 154 -12.57 7.87 0.08
N THR A 155 -13.86 7.81 -0.25
CA THR A 155 -14.85 7.09 0.55
C THR A 155 -14.66 5.57 0.44
N PHE A 156 -15.02 4.86 1.51
CA PHE A 156 -15.04 3.41 1.58
C PHE A 156 -16.25 2.99 2.44
N ASP A 157 -16.71 1.76 2.27
CA ASP A 157 -17.84 1.22 3.03
C ASP A 157 -17.38 0.82 4.44
N GLU A 158 -17.72 1.65 5.42
CA GLU A 158 -17.41 1.42 6.83
C GLU A 158 -18.15 0.20 7.41
N SER A 159 -19.26 -0.25 6.81
CA SER A 159 -19.96 -1.46 7.25
C SER A 159 -19.18 -2.75 6.96
N ALA A 160 -18.21 -2.66 6.04
CA ALA A 160 -17.28 -3.73 5.69
C ALA A 160 -16.01 -3.72 6.56
N ILE A 161 -15.97 -2.88 7.60
CA ILE A 161 -14.85 -2.72 8.53
C ILE A 161 -15.31 -3.08 9.94
N HIS A 162 -14.44 -3.78 10.67
CA HIS A 162 -14.68 -4.16 12.06
C HIS A 162 -13.53 -3.70 12.95
N VAL A 163 -13.84 -2.95 14.00
CA VAL A 163 -12.90 -2.59 15.07
C VAL A 163 -13.17 -3.50 16.27
N GLU A 164 -12.14 -4.21 16.71
CA GLU A 164 -12.26 -5.24 17.76
C GLU A 164 -12.41 -4.63 19.16
N ASP A 165 -11.61 -3.59 19.46
CA ASP A 165 -11.68 -2.84 20.72
C ASP A 165 -11.68 -1.33 20.47
N PRO A 166 -12.87 -0.70 20.41
CA PRO A 166 -13.01 0.73 20.19
C PRO A 166 -12.46 1.62 21.31
N SER A 167 -12.06 1.05 22.46
CA SER A 167 -11.44 1.84 23.54
C SER A 167 -9.96 2.17 23.26
N VAL A 168 -9.32 1.43 22.34
CA VAL A 168 -7.89 1.56 22.01
C VAL A 168 -7.65 1.74 20.51
N THR A 169 -8.51 1.18 19.66
CA THR A 169 -8.42 1.27 18.19
C THR A 169 -9.57 2.11 17.63
N PHE A 170 -9.26 2.95 16.64
CA PHE A 170 -10.21 3.87 16.02
C PHE A 170 -10.03 3.85 14.50
N LEU A 171 -11.11 4.04 13.75
CA LEU A 171 -10.98 4.27 12.31
C LEU A 171 -10.25 5.60 12.08
N ASN A 172 -9.28 5.62 11.18
CA ASN A 172 -8.51 6.81 10.87
C ASN A 172 -9.36 7.81 10.07
N ASP A 173 -9.29 9.09 10.40
CA ASP A 173 -9.93 10.15 9.64
C ASP A 173 -9.20 10.45 8.33
N TYR A 174 -7.92 10.13 8.26
CA TYR A 174 -7.15 10.11 7.03
C TYR A 174 -7.59 8.95 6.13
N ARG A 175 -8.20 9.30 4.98
CA ARG A 175 -8.66 8.34 3.96
C ARG A 175 -7.77 8.27 2.72
N GLY A 176 -6.72 9.09 2.67
CA GLY A 176 -5.84 9.18 1.50
C GLY A 176 -5.58 10.61 1.03
N SER A 177 -5.10 10.69 -0.21
CA SER A 177 -4.72 11.90 -0.92
C SER A 177 -4.69 11.62 -2.43
N ALA A 178 -4.31 12.60 -3.25
CA ALA A 178 -4.31 12.42 -4.70
C ALA A 178 -3.26 11.40 -5.22
N VAL A 179 -2.46 10.80 -4.34
CA VAL A 179 -1.49 9.74 -4.69
C VAL A 179 -1.85 8.37 -4.11
N GLN A 180 -2.84 8.28 -3.21
CA GLN A 180 -3.26 7.02 -2.60
C GLN A 180 -4.64 7.15 -1.94
N GLN A 181 -5.49 6.13 -2.02
CA GLN A 181 -6.59 5.94 -1.08
C GLN A 181 -6.14 4.95 0.00
N ALA A 182 -6.54 5.17 1.25
CA ALA A 182 -6.19 4.30 2.37
C ALA A 182 -7.43 3.87 3.14
N VAL A 183 -7.52 2.58 3.45
CA VAL A 183 -8.36 2.06 4.53
C VAL A 183 -7.44 1.83 5.72
N SER A 184 -7.67 2.53 6.83
CA SER A 184 -6.73 2.47 7.96
C SER A 184 -7.37 2.67 9.32
N GLY A 185 -6.75 2.10 10.33
CA GLY A 185 -7.10 2.28 11.75
C GLY A 185 -5.89 2.73 12.56
N LEU A 186 -6.19 3.43 13.65
CA LEU A 186 -5.20 3.91 14.61
C LEU A 186 -5.35 3.16 15.92
N THR A 187 -4.31 2.46 16.36
CA THR A 187 -4.28 1.81 17.67
C THR A 187 -3.35 2.55 18.62
N THR A 188 -3.84 2.89 19.82
CA THR A 188 -3.04 3.51 20.88
C THR A 188 -2.08 2.49 21.47
N LEU A 189 -0.82 2.89 21.59
CA LEU A 189 0.26 2.05 22.08
C LEU A 189 0.52 2.34 23.56
N PRO A 190 0.88 1.34 24.38
CA PRO A 190 1.42 1.60 25.69
C PRO A 190 2.81 2.23 25.57
N ASP A 191 3.16 3.10 26.51
CA ASP A 191 4.41 3.86 26.45
C ASP A 191 5.65 2.99 26.59
N ASP A 192 5.54 1.79 27.14
CA ASP A 192 6.65 0.88 27.43
C ASP A 192 7.33 0.29 26.19
N ILE A 193 6.72 0.38 25.00
CA ILE A 193 7.30 -0.06 23.72
C ILE A 193 8.51 0.79 23.27
N TYR A 194 8.56 2.04 23.75
CA TYR A 194 9.54 3.04 23.35
C TYR A 194 10.87 2.86 24.07
N GLN A 195 12.00 3.03 23.38
CA GLN A 195 13.31 2.74 23.95
C GLN A 195 13.79 3.72 25.02
N GLU A 196 13.25 4.93 25.04
CA GLU A 196 13.55 5.92 26.08
C GLU A 196 12.59 5.79 27.28
N THR A 197 11.72 4.78 27.27
CA THR A 197 10.93 4.34 28.43
C THR A 197 11.44 2.97 28.93
N GLN A 198 10.90 1.86 28.44
CA GLN A 198 11.27 0.49 28.84
C GLN A 198 11.82 -0.32 27.65
N GLY A 199 11.47 0.03 26.42
CA GLY A 199 11.92 -0.65 25.21
C GLY A 199 11.38 -2.07 25.07
N ASN A 200 10.19 -2.35 25.61
CA ASN A 200 9.53 -3.64 25.49
C ASN A 200 9.22 -3.94 24.02
N PHE A 201 9.29 -5.22 23.66
CA PHE A 201 8.91 -5.66 22.33
C PHE A 201 7.43 -6.02 22.28
N GLN A 202 6.77 -5.59 21.22
CA GLN A 202 5.38 -5.91 20.95
C GLN A 202 5.20 -6.46 19.55
N THR A 203 4.17 -7.30 19.39
CA THR A 203 3.87 -7.94 18.12
C THR A 203 2.82 -7.14 17.33
N PHE A 204 3.17 -6.80 16.09
CA PHE A 204 2.29 -6.18 15.10
C PHE A 204 2.23 -7.05 13.86
N GLY A 205 1.13 -7.02 13.12
CA GLY A 205 1.01 -7.86 11.94
C GLY A 205 -0.35 -7.77 11.29
N PHE A 206 -0.56 -8.63 10.32
CA PHE A 206 -1.87 -8.85 9.71
C PHE A 206 -1.94 -10.22 9.05
N GLU A 207 -3.14 -10.79 9.02
CA GLU A 207 -3.50 -11.81 8.05
C GLU A 207 -4.17 -11.13 6.87
N TYR A 208 -3.80 -11.48 5.64
CA TYR A 208 -4.53 -11.08 4.45
C TYR A 208 -4.81 -12.27 3.53
N TYR A 209 -5.92 -12.18 2.82
CA TYR A 209 -6.34 -13.19 1.86
C TYR A 209 -6.92 -12.50 0.62
N GLY A 210 -6.22 -12.58 -0.49
CA GLY A 210 -6.72 -12.30 -1.84
C GLY A 210 -7.19 -13.60 -2.50
N ASN A 211 -8.39 -13.58 -3.07
CA ASN A 211 -8.99 -14.74 -3.74
C ASN A 211 -9.34 -14.40 -5.18
N LYS A 212 -8.41 -14.68 -6.10
CA LYS A 212 -8.60 -14.41 -7.54
C LYS A 212 -9.84 -15.09 -8.14
N ASP A 213 -10.26 -16.23 -7.60
CA ASP A 213 -11.39 -17.01 -8.10
C ASP A 213 -12.72 -16.47 -7.54
N LYS A 214 -12.68 -15.78 -6.39
CA LYS A 214 -13.85 -15.14 -5.76
C LYS A 214 -13.41 -13.94 -4.90
N ARG A 215 -13.15 -12.81 -5.56
CA ARG A 215 -12.60 -11.58 -4.95
C ARG A 215 -13.42 -11.03 -3.78
N SER A 216 -14.72 -11.32 -3.73
CA SER A 216 -15.60 -10.97 -2.60
C SER A 216 -15.19 -11.61 -1.27
N ASP A 217 -14.45 -12.73 -1.31
CA ASP A 217 -13.99 -13.44 -0.11
C ASP A 217 -12.71 -12.81 0.49
N GLY A 218 -12.18 -11.77 -0.16
CA GLY A 218 -10.96 -11.13 0.27
C GLY A 218 -11.11 -10.37 1.60
N TYR A 219 -10.08 -10.42 2.44
CA TYR A 219 -10.05 -9.67 3.70
C TYR A 219 -8.61 -9.36 4.15
N ILE A 220 -8.52 -8.40 5.07
CA ILE A 220 -7.31 -8.10 5.85
C ILE A 220 -7.71 -7.94 7.31
N THR A 221 -7.01 -8.62 8.23
CA THR A 221 -7.20 -8.49 9.68
C THR A 221 -5.86 -8.15 10.31
N TRP A 222 -5.76 -6.96 10.90
CA TRP A 222 -4.57 -6.47 11.57
C TRP A 222 -4.51 -6.87 13.04
N LEU A 223 -3.28 -6.92 13.55
CA LEU A 223 -2.98 -7.10 14.96
C LEU A 223 -2.06 -5.99 15.45
N ALA A 224 -2.36 -5.49 16.65
CA ALA A 224 -1.51 -4.58 17.40
C ALA A 224 -1.35 -5.12 18.82
N ASN A 225 -0.12 -5.13 19.33
CA ASN A 225 0.22 -5.68 20.64
C ASN A 225 -0.30 -7.13 20.83
N GLY A 226 -0.13 -7.97 19.81
CA GLY A 226 -0.54 -9.37 19.81
C GLY A 226 -2.06 -9.63 19.83
N LYS A 227 -2.89 -8.59 19.69
CA LYS A 227 -4.35 -8.69 19.66
C LYS A 227 -4.88 -8.16 18.33
N LYS A 228 -5.98 -8.74 17.83
CA LYS A 228 -6.68 -8.17 16.67
C LYS A 228 -7.12 -6.74 16.97
N SER A 229 -6.97 -5.85 16.01
CA SER A 229 -7.27 -4.43 16.14
C SER A 229 -8.38 -4.00 15.19
N LEU A 230 -8.16 -4.23 13.90
CA LEU A 230 -9.02 -3.83 12.80
C LEU A 230 -9.14 -4.98 11.81
N SER A 231 -10.29 -5.12 11.16
CA SER A 231 -10.45 -5.94 9.96
C SER A 231 -11.20 -5.18 8.88
N MET A 232 -10.88 -5.45 7.62
CA MET A 232 -11.68 -5.05 6.46
C MET A 232 -11.95 -6.26 5.56
N THR A 233 -13.10 -6.25 4.90
CA THR A 233 -13.37 -7.15 3.76
C THR A 233 -13.18 -6.40 2.45
N ALA A 234 -13.09 -7.13 1.32
CA ALA A 234 -12.99 -6.56 -0.02
C ALA A 234 -14.14 -5.59 -0.35
N ALA A 235 -15.30 -5.71 0.32
CA ALA A 235 -16.44 -4.83 0.14
C ALA A 235 -16.16 -3.37 0.54
N ALA A 236 -15.18 -3.11 1.43
CA ALA A 236 -14.83 -1.75 1.86
C ALA A 236 -14.43 -0.86 0.67
N VAL A 237 -13.77 -1.44 -0.33
CA VAL A 237 -13.29 -0.77 -1.54
C VAL A 237 -13.99 -1.31 -2.79
N GLY A 238 -15.32 -1.40 -2.70
CA GLY A 238 -16.23 -1.78 -3.78
C GLY A 238 -16.28 -0.79 -4.94
N PRO A 239 -17.12 -1.05 -5.97
CA PRO A 239 -17.22 -0.18 -7.14
C PRO A 239 -17.78 1.19 -6.74
N ASP A 240 -17.37 2.23 -7.46
CA ASP A 240 -17.81 3.61 -7.21
C ASP A 240 -18.29 4.22 -8.54
N SER A 241 -19.59 4.50 -8.61
CA SER A 241 -20.21 5.08 -9.81
C SER A 241 -19.89 6.56 -10.02
N MET A 242 -19.53 7.30 -8.98
CA MET A 242 -19.17 8.73 -9.07
C MET A 242 -17.75 8.92 -9.63
N ALA A 243 -16.85 7.99 -9.31
CA ALA A 243 -15.52 7.90 -9.87
C ALA A 243 -15.44 6.99 -11.12
N GLU A 244 -16.54 6.28 -11.44
CA GLU A 244 -16.71 5.34 -12.56
C GLU A 244 -15.70 4.17 -12.56
N ILE A 245 -15.38 3.64 -11.37
CA ILE A 245 -14.42 2.55 -11.17
C ILE A 245 -15.07 1.28 -10.61
N GLN A 246 -14.49 0.12 -10.94
CA GLN A 246 -14.80 -1.17 -10.32
C GLN A 246 -14.21 -1.32 -8.90
N SER A 247 -14.51 -2.47 -8.28
CA SER A 247 -13.96 -2.87 -6.98
C SER A 247 -12.45 -3.08 -7.05
N ARG A 248 -11.75 -2.74 -5.97
CA ARG A 248 -10.32 -3.06 -5.81
C ARG A 248 -10.20 -4.40 -5.07
N PRO A 249 -9.59 -5.46 -5.65
CA PRO A 249 -9.34 -6.68 -4.91
C PRO A 249 -8.37 -6.45 -3.74
N VAL A 250 -8.51 -7.27 -2.68
CA VAL A 250 -7.43 -7.46 -1.71
C VAL A 250 -6.23 -8.03 -2.47
N PRO A 251 -4.99 -7.55 -2.22
CA PRO A 251 -3.82 -7.85 -3.05
C PRO A 251 -3.61 -9.33 -3.40
N GLU A 252 -3.42 -9.59 -4.69
CA GLU A 252 -3.13 -10.93 -5.25
C GLU A 252 -1.65 -11.04 -5.71
N GLU A 253 -0.91 -9.93 -5.71
CA GLU A 253 0.50 -9.83 -6.09
C GLU A 253 1.43 -10.52 -5.06
N PRO A 254 2.57 -11.13 -5.48
CA PRO A 254 3.63 -11.50 -4.56
C PRO A 254 4.23 -10.25 -3.92
N MET A 255 4.20 -10.17 -2.59
CA MET A 255 4.65 -8.98 -1.86
C MET A 255 5.94 -9.24 -1.09
N SER A 256 6.83 -8.28 -1.15
CA SER A 256 8.09 -8.25 -0.40
C SER A 256 7.93 -7.47 0.90
N ILE A 257 8.73 -7.83 1.91
CA ILE A 257 8.73 -7.24 3.24
C ILE A 257 9.63 -6.01 3.26
N VAL A 258 9.17 -4.94 3.90
CA VAL A 258 9.89 -3.67 4.03
C VAL A 258 9.87 -3.21 5.48
N MET A 259 11.03 -2.76 5.95
CA MET A 259 11.18 -2.13 7.27
C MET A 259 12.05 -0.88 7.14
N ASN A 260 11.60 0.22 7.73
CA ASN A 260 12.35 1.47 7.73
C ASN A 260 12.23 2.22 9.05
N LEU A 261 13.21 3.09 9.27
CA LEU A 261 13.14 4.19 10.21
C LEU A 261 13.48 5.45 9.42
N ALA A 262 12.57 6.41 9.37
CA ALA A 262 12.79 7.68 8.73
C ALA A 262 12.33 8.85 9.62
N ILE A 263 12.60 10.06 9.14
CA ILE A 263 12.11 11.32 9.71
C ILE A 263 11.59 12.14 8.53
N SER A 264 10.36 12.64 8.60
CA SER A 264 9.78 13.46 7.54
C SER A 264 8.65 14.33 8.06
N GLU A 265 8.74 15.63 7.73
CA GLU A 265 7.71 16.64 7.99
C GLU A 265 6.38 16.34 7.26
N SER A 266 6.39 15.42 6.28
CA SER A 266 5.16 15.02 5.59
C SER A 266 4.29 14.07 6.42
N PHE A 267 4.86 13.35 7.39
CA PHE A 267 4.12 12.40 8.22
C PHE A 267 3.67 13.01 9.56
N GLN A 268 4.57 13.74 10.21
CA GLN A 268 4.32 14.48 11.45
C GLN A 268 5.32 15.62 11.59
N LYS A 269 4.94 16.66 12.33
CA LYS A 269 5.84 17.77 12.66
C LYS A 269 7.03 17.25 13.45
N VAL A 270 8.25 17.49 12.98
CA VAL A 270 9.46 16.99 13.65
C VAL A 270 9.84 17.93 14.80
N ASP A 271 9.94 17.40 16.02
CA ASP A 271 10.43 18.14 17.18
C ASP A 271 11.95 17.96 17.32
N VAL A 272 12.70 18.65 16.47
CA VAL A 272 14.17 18.57 16.41
C VAL A 272 14.83 18.90 17.76
N ALA A 273 14.21 19.75 18.59
CA ALA A 273 14.79 20.17 19.87
C ALA A 273 14.78 19.05 20.91
N ASN A 274 13.77 18.17 20.89
CA ASN A 274 13.60 17.09 21.86
C ASN A 274 13.91 15.70 21.28
N LEU A 275 13.98 15.56 19.95
CA LEU A 275 14.28 14.28 19.30
C LEU A 275 15.73 13.86 19.57
N ARG A 276 15.92 12.78 20.34
CA ARG A 276 17.27 12.28 20.68
C ARG A 276 17.82 11.39 19.58
N PHE A 277 19.11 11.57 19.27
CA PHE A 277 19.85 10.77 18.30
C PHE A 277 21.07 10.09 18.96
N PRO A 278 21.44 8.85 18.55
CA PRO A 278 20.76 8.02 17.54
C PRO A 278 19.49 7.34 18.08
N GLY A 279 18.45 7.28 17.25
CA GLY A 279 17.26 6.44 17.49
C GLY A 279 17.41 5.08 16.82
N TYR A 280 16.94 4.02 17.49
CA TYR A 280 17.00 2.66 16.97
C TYR A 280 15.60 2.13 16.74
N PHE A 281 15.33 1.50 15.60
CA PHE A 281 14.13 0.69 15.42
C PHE A 281 14.56 -0.77 15.55
N LYS A 282 14.16 -1.43 16.66
CA LYS A 282 14.61 -2.78 16.99
C LYS A 282 13.57 -3.79 16.55
N VAL A 283 14.03 -4.88 15.94
CA VAL A 283 13.20 -5.98 15.46
C VAL A 283 13.82 -7.28 15.98
N ASP A 284 13.07 -8.04 16.77
CA ASP A 284 13.50 -9.35 17.29
C ASP A 284 13.30 -10.43 16.23
N TYR A 285 12.09 -10.50 15.66
CA TYR A 285 11.77 -11.40 14.56
C TYR A 285 10.75 -10.83 13.59
N VAL A 286 10.76 -11.41 12.40
CA VAL A 286 9.68 -11.34 11.42
C VAL A 286 9.30 -12.78 11.06
N ARG A 287 8.01 -13.10 11.07
CA ARG A 287 7.51 -14.44 10.74
C ARG A 287 6.36 -14.35 9.75
N VAL A 288 6.35 -15.29 8.81
CA VAL A 288 5.30 -15.46 7.80
C VAL A 288 4.74 -16.87 7.92
N TYR A 289 3.42 -16.98 7.93
CA TYR A 289 2.67 -18.22 8.05
C TYR A 289 1.66 -18.28 6.91
N GLN A 290 1.55 -19.42 6.23
CA GLN A 290 0.56 -19.66 5.19
C GLN A 290 -0.34 -20.83 5.58
N ARG A 291 -1.59 -20.79 5.10
CA ARG A 291 -2.54 -21.88 5.30
C ARG A 291 -1.99 -23.17 4.72
N LYS A 292 -2.31 -24.29 5.35
CA LYS A 292 -1.87 -25.62 4.89
C LYS A 292 -2.43 -25.89 3.50
N GLY A 293 -1.54 -26.12 2.53
CA GLY A 293 -1.91 -26.39 1.13
C GLY A 293 -1.99 -25.14 0.24
N GLU A 294 -1.84 -23.94 0.80
CA GLU A 294 -1.83 -22.66 0.06
C GLU A 294 -0.42 -22.01 0.07
N THR A 295 0.63 -22.83 0.14
CA THR A 295 2.01 -22.33 0.19
C THR A 295 2.39 -21.68 -1.14
N ASN A 296 2.73 -20.40 -1.09
CA ASN A 296 3.30 -19.65 -2.20
C ASN A 296 4.37 -18.70 -1.66
N ILE A 297 5.61 -19.20 -1.65
CA ILE A 297 6.81 -18.46 -1.26
C ILE A 297 7.67 -18.26 -2.51
N GLY A 298 7.73 -17.04 -3.00
CA GLY A 298 8.38 -16.72 -4.26
C GLY A 298 7.92 -15.38 -4.81
N CYS A 299 8.83 -14.71 -5.50
CA CYS A 299 8.55 -13.43 -6.16
C CYS A 299 8.04 -13.60 -7.60
N ASP A 300 8.01 -14.83 -8.11
CA ASP A 300 7.61 -15.15 -9.49
C ASP A 300 6.53 -16.26 -9.58
N PRO A 301 5.36 -16.12 -8.92
CA PRO A 301 4.28 -17.09 -9.08
C PRO A 301 3.81 -17.19 -10.54
N LYS A 302 3.39 -18.38 -10.98
CA LYS A 302 2.90 -18.61 -12.35
C LYS A 302 1.78 -17.65 -12.77
N ASP A 303 0.88 -17.34 -11.85
CA ASP A 303 -0.27 -16.47 -12.10
C ASP A 303 0.05 -14.98 -11.93
N TYR A 304 1.23 -14.65 -11.39
CA TYR A 304 1.69 -13.29 -11.12
C TYR A 304 3.21 -13.15 -11.36
N PRO A 305 3.73 -13.49 -12.56
CA PRO A 305 5.17 -13.46 -12.82
C PRO A 305 5.70 -12.02 -12.74
N THR A 306 6.92 -11.85 -12.24
CA THR A 306 7.60 -10.54 -12.11
C THR A 306 9.05 -10.57 -12.56
N THR A 307 9.72 -11.73 -12.52
CA THR A 307 11.18 -11.83 -12.67
C THR A 307 11.65 -11.34 -14.03
N GLN A 308 10.99 -11.76 -15.11
CA GLN A 308 11.39 -11.38 -16.46
C GLN A 308 11.18 -9.87 -16.69
N TYR A 309 10.03 -9.33 -16.29
CA TYR A 309 9.75 -7.88 -16.39
C TYR A 309 10.79 -7.04 -15.64
N ILE A 310 11.14 -7.43 -14.41
CA ILE A 310 12.18 -6.74 -13.61
C ILE A 310 13.55 -6.83 -14.29
N ARG A 311 13.88 -7.99 -14.87
CA ARG A 311 15.16 -8.20 -15.58
C ARG A 311 15.27 -7.32 -16.83
N ASP A 312 14.19 -7.21 -17.59
CA ASP A 312 14.15 -6.42 -18.83
C ASP A 312 14.26 -4.91 -18.56
N HIS A 313 13.95 -4.48 -17.32
CA HIS A 313 13.97 -3.08 -16.88
C HIS A 313 14.92 -2.82 -15.70
N LEU A 314 15.97 -3.64 -15.57
CA LEU A 314 16.81 -3.67 -14.36
C LEU A 314 17.47 -2.32 -14.05
N ASP A 315 17.72 -1.49 -15.06
CA ASP A 315 18.25 -0.13 -14.91
C ASP A 315 17.34 0.75 -14.03
N VAL A 316 16.02 0.68 -14.22
CA VAL A 316 15.04 1.42 -13.39
C VAL A 316 15.02 0.87 -11.96
N TYR A 317 15.11 -0.45 -11.81
CA TYR A 317 15.12 -1.11 -10.51
C TYR A 317 16.43 -0.94 -9.73
N THR A 318 17.51 -0.46 -10.37
CA THR A 318 18.83 -0.31 -9.74
C THR A 318 19.35 1.12 -9.70
N ASN A 319 18.61 2.08 -10.25
CA ASN A 319 18.95 3.50 -10.24
C ASN A 319 17.93 4.36 -9.50
N ALA A 320 18.26 4.75 -8.26
CA ALA A 320 17.38 5.58 -7.43
C ALA A 320 17.20 7.03 -7.94
N ASN A 321 18.03 7.49 -8.88
CA ASN A 321 17.88 8.81 -9.50
C ASN A 321 16.78 8.84 -10.56
N ILE A 322 16.30 7.68 -11.02
CA ILE A 322 15.14 7.57 -11.89
C ILE A 322 13.89 7.66 -11.01
N THR A 323 13.28 8.84 -10.98
CA THR A 323 12.13 9.16 -10.11
C THR A 323 10.77 8.97 -10.77
N LYS A 324 10.74 8.76 -12.09
CA LYS A 324 9.57 8.42 -12.91
C LYS A 324 9.96 7.36 -13.94
N TRP A 325 9.00 6.61 -14.44
CA TRP A 325 9.29 5.63 -15.50
C TRP A 325 9.85 6.35 -16.74
N PRO A 326 10.98 5.90 -17.32
CA PRO A 326 11.71 6.69 -18.31
C PRO A 326 11.15 6.59 -19.73
N THR A 327 10.25 5.64 -20.02
CA THR A 327 9.66 5.41 -21.34
C THR A 327 8.16 5.65 -21.33
N ALA A 328 7.53 5.65 -22.50
CA ALA A 328 6.07 5.71 -22.58
C ALA A 328 5.44 4.46 -21.96
N PHE A 329 4.30 4.61 -21.29
CA PHE A 329 3.52 3.47 -20.82
C PHE A 329 2.96 2.66 -22.00
N PRO A 330 2.69 1.35 -21.82
CA PRO A 330 1.86 0.60 -22.75
C PRO A 330 0.56 1.34 -23.09
N LYS A 331 0.13 1.27 -24.35
CA LYS A 331 -1.10 1.92 -24.77
C LYS A 331 -2.30 1.32 -24.04
N ASN A 332 -3.17 2.19 -23.56
CA ASN A 332 -4.42 1.79 -22.95
C ASN A 332 -5.53 1.74 -24.01
N SER A 333 -6.16 0.59 -24.19
CA SER A 333 -7.17 0.35 -25.23
C SER A 333 -8.37 1.29 -25.18
N LEU A 334 -8.77 1.75 -23.99
CA LEU A 334 -9.91 2.67 -23.82
C LEU A 334 -9.50 4.14 -23.87
N TYR A 335 -8.26 4.47 -23.51
CA TYR A 335 -7.78 5.85 -23.47
C TYR A 335 -7.09 6.28 -24.78
N ASP A 336 -6.23 5.41 -25.33
CA ASP A 336 -5.39 5.67 -26.51
C ASP A 336 -5.92 5.02 -27.77
N GLY A 337 -6.69 3.93 -27.63
CA GLY A 337 -7.01 3.02 -28.72
C GLY A 337 -5.83 2.10 -29.06
N CYS A 338 -6.16 0.93 -29.60
CA CYS A 338 -5.14 -0.01 -30.09
C CYS A 338 -4.91 0.19 -31.60
N SER A 339 -3.75 -0.23 -32.07
CA SER A 339 -3.33 -0.08 -33.47
C SER A 339 -3.72 -1.29 -34.32
#